data_AF-A0A7C3JJK7-F1
#
_entry.id   AF-A0A7C3JJK7-F1
#
_cell.length_a   1.000
_cell.length_b   1.000
_cell.length_c   1.000
_cell.angle_alpha   90.00
_cell.angle_beta   90.00
_cell.angle_gamma   90.00
#
_symmetry.space_group_name_H-M   'P 1'
#
loop_
_entity.id
_entity.type
_entity.pdbx_description
1 polymer ?
#
loop_
_entity_poly.entity_id
_entity_poly.type
_entity_poly.pdbx_seq_one_letter_code
_entity_poly.pdbx_strand_id
1 'polypeptide(L)'
;MQEQGLDLIDIIQKGAIATYPLILMSIISVAIVLERLWALRNIGSGTLRITESLVEPLKKGQRDLAVVICKQNSDSPAGRIMLSILNHDTAARPEVANSIATEAMFEEGQRLKKNLWILGTVASSAPFIGLLGTVVGIIKSFESMAIAGTGGFAVVAAGISEALVATALGLGVAIIAVVFYNYFQTRIASLNGLFRIQVAKIIQSIGA
;
A
#
# COMPACT_ATOMS: atom_id res chain seq x y z
N MET A 1 8.77 5.90 -43.42
CA MET A 1 8.11 5.97 -42.09
C MET A 1 8.33 4.62 -41.43
N GLN A 2 9.48 4.43 -40.77
CA GLN A 2 9.70 3.24 -39.92
C GLN A 2 9.19 3.61 -38.54
N GLU A 3 8.19 2.86 -38.07
CA GLU A 3 7.78 2.88 -36.68
C GLU A 3 8.99 2.50 -35.83
N GLN A 4 9.73 3.49 -35.34
CA GLN A 4 10.60 3.31 -34.19
C GLN A 4 9.68 3.11 -33.00
N GLY A 5 9.17 1.89 -32.86
CA GLY A 5 8.61 1.41 -31.62
C GLY A 5 9.61 1.76 -30.53
N LEU A 6 9.14 2.49 -29.52
CA LEU A 6 9.87 2.87 -28.33
C LEU A 6 10.27 1.57 -27.60
N ASP A 7 11.33 0.91 -28.05
CA ASP A 7 11.72 -0.38 -27.52
C ASP A 7 12.19 -0.13 -26.09
N LEU A 8 11.45 -0.65 -25.11
CA LEU A 8 11.70 -0.41 -23.69
C LEU A 8 13.16 -0.75 -23.33
N ILE A 9 13.72 -1.74 -24.02
CA ILE A 9 15.11 -2.19 -23.93
C ILE A 9 16.12 -1.12 -24.39
N ASP A 10 15.84 -0.39 -25.47
CA ASP A 10 16.68 0.71 -25.96
C ASP A 10 16.67 1.89 -24.98
N ILE A 11 15.52 2.17 -24.36
CA ILE A 11 15.40 3.19 -23.31
C ILE A 11 16.21 2.81 -22.05
N ILE A 12 16.16 1.53 -21.67
CA ILE A 12 16.87 1.02 -20.48
C ILE A 12 18.39 0.99 -20.70
N GLN A 13 18.85 0.65 -21.91
CA GLN A 13 20.28 0.72 -22.25
C GLN A 13 20.81 2.15 -22.29
N LYS A 14 19.97 3.12 -22.68
CA LYS A 14 20.32 4.54 -22.77
C LYS A 14 20.24 5.29 -21.43
N GLY A 15 19.32 4.93 -20.53
CA GLY A 15 18.97 5.73 -19.33
C GLY A 15 20.00 5.82 -18.19
N ALA A 16 21.27 5.48 -18.42
CA ALA A 16 22.33 5.51 -17.41
C ALA A 16 22.08 4.62 -16.16
N ILE A 17 23.08 4.55 -15.28
CA ILE A 17 23.11 3.73 -14.05
C ILE A 17 21.88 3.95 -13.15
N ALA A 18 21.27 5.15 -13.22
CA ALA A 18 20.10 5.53 -12.43
C ALA A 18 18.79 4.80 -12.84
N THR A 19 18.73 4.18 -14.02
CA THR A 19 17.50 3.49 -14.48
C THR A 19 17.30 2.14 -13.79
N TYR A 20 18.37 1.42 -13.46
CA TYR A 20 18.29 0.13 -12.75
C TYR A 20 17.53 0.20 -11.40
N PRO A 21 17.86 1.13 -10.48
CA PRO A 21 17.12 1.23 -9.22
C PRO A 21 15.66 1.66 -9.42
N LEU A 22 15.34 2.46 -10.45
CA LEU A 22 13.96 2.85 -10.78
C LEU A 22 13.12 1.66 -11.24
N ILE A 23 13.67 0.79 -12.08
CA ILE A 23 12.98 -0.43 -12.52
C ILE A 23 12.71 -1.33 -11.31
N LEU A 24 13.70 -1.53 -10.43
CA LEU A 24 13.51 -2.32 -9.22
C LEU A 24 12.39 -1.75 -8.34
N MET A 25 12.39 -0.44 -8.10
CA MET A 25 11.34 0.26 -7.35
C MET A 25 9.97 0.14 -8.01
N SER A 26 9.91 0.16 -9.34
CA SER A 26 8.67 -0.06 -10.09
C SER A 26 8.11 -1.46 -9.87
N ILE A 27 8.95 -2.49 -9.99
CA ILE A 27 8.55 -3.90 -9.78
C ILE A 27 8.05 -4.11 -8.35
N ILE A 28 8.79 -3.60 -7.36
CA ILE A 28 8.40 -3.69 -5.94
C ILE A 28 7.07 -2.98 -5.71
N SER A 29 6.90 -1.77 -6.26
CA SER A 29 5.66 -1.00 -6.15
C SER A 29 4.47 -1.77 -6.72
N VAL A 30 4.59 -2.29 -7.94
CA VAL A 30 3.52 -3.07 -8.59
C VAL A 30 3.20 -4.34 -7.81
N ALA A 31 4.21 -5.06 -7.32
CA ALA A 31 4.00 -6.27 -6.53
C ALA A 31 3.18 -5.99 -5.26
N ILE A 32 3.52 -4.92 -4.53
CA ILE A 32 2.81 -4.50 -3.32
C ILE A 32 1.39 -4.04 -3.66
N VAL A 33 1.21 -3.30 -4.77
CA VAL A 33 -0.12 -2.88 -5.24
C VAL A 33 -1.02 -4.07 -5.49
N LEU A 34 -0.53 -5.11 -6.18
CA LEU A 34 -1.30 -6.31 -6.46
C LEU A 34 -1.61 -7.12 -5.19
N GLU A 35 -0.62 -7.33 -4.32
CA GLU A 35 -0.80 -7.98 -3.00
C GLU A 35 -1.91 -7.27 -2.21
N ARG A 36 -1.85 -5.94 -2.13
CA ARG A 36 -2.77 -5.14 -1.33
C ARG A 36 -4.16 -5.07 -1.95
N LEU A 37 -4.28 -4.91 -3.26
CA LEU A 37 -5.57 -4.95 -3.96
C LEU A 37 -6.32 -6.26 -3.66
N TRP A 38 -5.62 -7.39 -3.71
CA TRP A 38 -6.22 -8.69 -3.41
C TRP A 38 -6.58 -8.83 -1.93
N ALA A 39 -5.66 -8.48 -1.03
CA ALA A 39 -5.88 -8.59 0.42
C ALA A 39 -7.06 -7.71 0.90
N LEU A 40 -7.19 -6.49 0.40
CA LEU A 40 -8.21 -5.52 0.86
C LEU A 40 -9.58 -5.67 0.17
N ARG A 41 -9.67 -6.43 -0.93
CA ARG A 41 -10.90 -6.52 -1.74
C ARG A 41 -12.08 -7.12 -0.97
N ASN A 42 -11.86 -8.16 -0.15
CA ASN A 42 -12.95 -8.94 0.45
C ASN A 42 -13.13 -8.75 1.96
N ILE A 43 -12.35 -7.87 2.60
CA ILE A 43 -12.40 -7.65 4.06
C ILE A 43 -13.73 -7.02 4.49
N GLY A 44 -14.23 -6.05 3.72
CA GLY A 44 -15.47 -5.33 4.05
C GLY A 44 -16.69 -6.25 4.07
N SER A 45 -16.89 -7.02 3.00
CA SER A 45 -17.99 -8.00 2.90
C SER A 45 -17.88 -9.10 3.95
N GLY A 46 -16.67 -9.62 4.20
CA GLY A 46 -16.42 -10.61 5.25
C GLY A 46 -16.81 -10.10 6.64
N THR A 47 -16.50 -8.85 6.94
CA THR A 47 -16.82 -8.24 8.24
C THR A 47 -18.32 -8.10 8.48
N LEU A 48 -19.06 -7.66 7.46
CA LEU A 48 -20.52 -7.56 7.53
C LEU A 48 -21.14 -8.94 7.79
N ARG A 49 -20.72 -9.96 7.02
CA ARG A 49 -21.23 -11.33 7.15
C ARG A 49 -20.97 -11.93 8.54
N ILE A 50 -19.77 -11.71 9.09
CA ILE A 50 -19.42 -12.19 10.44
C ILE A 50 -20.30 -11.50 11.47
N THR A 51 -20.47 -10.17 11.37
CA THR A 51 -21.29 -9.42 12.31
C THR A 51 -22.74 -9.90 12.30
N GLU A 52 -23.34 -10.07 11.12
CA GLU A 52 -24.70 -10.59 10.98
C GLU A 52 -24.87 -11.99 11.60
N SER A 53 -23.86 -12.85 11.44
CA SER A 53 -23.86 -14.20 12.01
C SER A 53 -23.74 -14.22 13.54
N LEU A 54 -23.24 -13.14 14.16
CA LEU A 54 -23.03 -13.04 15.60
C LEU A 54 -24.20 -12.38 16.35
N VAL A 55 -24.98 -11.52 15.69
CA VAL A 55 -26.08 -10.78 16.35
C VAL A 55 -27.14 -11.71 16.94
N GLU A 56 -27.56 -12.73 16.20
CA GLU A 56 -28.59 -13.67 16.65
C GLU A 56 -28.14 -14.54 17.85
N PRO A 57 -26.95 -15.19 17.83
CA PRO A 57 -26.42 -15.91 18.99
C PRO A 57 -26.24 -15.05 20.23
N LEU A 58 -25.75 -13.81 20.07
CA LEU A 58 -25.47 -12.92 21.20
C LEU A 58 -26.76 -12.46 21.90
N LYS A 59 -27.81 -12.12 21.14
CA LYS A 59 -29.14 -11.80 21.70
C LYS A 59 -29.76 -12.97 22.48
N LYS A 60 -29.44 -14.20 22.12
CA LYS A 60 -29.92 -15.42 22.81
C LYS A 60 -29.05 -15.80 24.00
N GLY A 61 -28.04 -15.00 24.35
CA GLY A 61 -27.08 -15.29 25.42
C GLY A 61 -26.10 -16.43 25.10
N GLN A 62 -26.06 -16.92 23.85
CA GLN A 62 -25.24 -18.07 23.44
C GLN A 62 -23.80 -17.63 23.11
N ARG A 63 -23.07 -17.18 24.13
CA ARG A 63 -21.69 -16.68 23.95
C ARG A 63 -20.73 -17.74 23.44
N ASP A 64 -20.84 -18.99 23.89
CA ASP A 64 -19.98 -20.08 23.43
C ASP A 64 -20.07 -20.28 21.92
N LEU A 65 -21.28 -20.17 21.37
CA LEU A 65 -21.52 -20.31 19.93
C LEU A 65 -20.96 -19.10 19.16
N ALA A 66 -21.08 -17.89 19.71
CA ALA A 66 -20.46 -16.69 19.15
C ALA A 66 -18.92 -16.77 19.12
N VAL A 67 -18.29 -17.30 20.18
CA VAL A 67 -16.84 -17.54 20.23
C VAL A 67 -16.41 -18.55 19.17
N VAL A 68 -17.16 -19.64 18.98
CA VAL A 68 -16.86 -20.65 17.94
C VAL A 68 -16.94 -20.03 16.54
N ILE A 69 -17.96 -19.23 16.24
CA ILE A 69 -18.09 -18.53 14.95
C ILE A 69 -16.89 -17.60 14.71
N CYS A 70 -16.48 -16.84 15.73
CA CYS A 70 -15.30 -15.97 15.61
C CYS A 70 -14.00 -16.76 15.44
N LYS A 71 -13.83 -17.89 16.12
CA LYS A 71 -12.69 -18.80 15.95
C LYS A 71 -12.60 -19.35 14.53
N GLN A 72 -13.74 -19.73 13.93
CA GLN A 72 -13.79 -20.21 12.55
C GLN A 72 -13.47 -19.11 11.51
N ASN A 73 -13.57 -17.83 11.90
CA ASN A 73 -13.31 -16.69 11.03
C ASN A 73 -12.09 -15.87 11.48
N SER A 74 -11.16 -16.49 12.21
CA SER A 74 -9.95 -15.83 12.73
C SER A 74 -8.98 -15.35 11.66
N ASP A 75 -9.14 -15.77 10.40
CA ASP A 75 -8.34 -15.25 9.28
C ASP A 75 -8.75 -13.83 8.87
N SER A 76 -9.95 -13.40 9.25
CA SER A 76 -10.42 -12.06 9.01
C SER A 76 -10.06 -11.12 10.18
N PRO A 77 -9.72 -9.84 9.91
CA PRO A 77 -9.47 -8.85 10.97
C PRO A 77 -10.66 -8.70 11.92
N ALA A 78 -11.88 -8.69 11.38
CA ALA A 78 -13.10 -8.59 12.17
C ALA A 78 -13.30 -9.77 13.12
N GLY A 79 -13.04 -11.00 12.66
CA GLY A 79 -13.11 -12.19 13.50
C GLY A 79 -12.13 -12.13 14.68
N ARG A 80 -10.90 -11.65 14.45
CA ARG A 80 -9.91 -11.46 15.53
C ARG A 80 -10.34 -10.41 16.55
N ILE A 81 -10.83 -9.26 16.07
CA ILE A 81 -11.33 -8.17 16.94
C ILE A 81 -12.50 -8.68 17.79
N MET A 82 -13.51 -9.29 17.15
CA MET A 82 -14.70 -9.79 17.84
C MET A 82 -14.36 -10.93 18.82
N LEU A 83 -13.44 -11.82 18.45
CA LEU A 83 -12.94 -12.88 19.33
C LEU A 83 -12.25 -12.31 20.58
N SER A 84 -11.45 -11.26 20.44
CA SER A 84 -10.76 -10.62 21.56
C SER A 84 -11.76 -10.07 22.60
N ILE A 85 -12.87 -9.49 22.12
CA ILE A 85 -13.96 -8.96 22.96
C ILE A 85 -14.71 -10.10 23.64
N LEU A 86 -15.05 -11.17 22.91
CA LEU A 86 -15.86 -12.28 23.43
C LEU A 86 -15.10 -13.22 24.37
N ASN A 87 -13.77 -13.31 24.26
CA ASN A 87 -12.94 -14.12 25.16
C ASN A 87 -12.80 -13.51 26.56
N HIS A 88 -13.15 -12.24 26.74
CA HIS A 88 -13.16 -11.57 28.03
C HIS A 88 -14.60 -11.49 28.55
N ASP A 89 -14.77 -11.54 29.87
CA ASP A 89 -16.07 -11.38 30.52
C ASP A 89 -16.51 -9.90 30.49
N THR A 90 -16.80 -9.44 29.28
CA THR A 90 -17.14 -8.07 28.90
C THR A 90 -18.57 -7.68 29.30
N ALA A 91 -19.37 -8.66 29.71
CA ALA A 91 -20.74 -8.52 30.16
C ALA A 91 -20.89 -7.64 31.40
N ALA A 92 -19.93 -7.74 32.32
CA ALA A 92 -19.98 -7.04 33.60
C ALA A 92 -19.39 -5.62 33.52
N ARG A 93 -18.61 -5.31 32.45
CA ARG A 93 -17.86 -4.05 32.33
C ARG A 93 -17.77 -3.58 30.86
N PRO A 94 -18.77 -2.82 30.36
CA PRO A 94 -18.75 -2.30 28.98
C PRO A 94 -17.57 -1.36 28.69
N GLU A 95 -17.02 -0.69 29.71
CA GLU A 95 -15.80 0.12 29.58
C GLU A 95 -14.58 -0.73 29.22
N VAL A 96 -14.46 -1.92 29.81
CA VAL A 96 -13.38 -2.88 29.52
C VAL A 96 -13.56 -3.48 28.12
N ALA A 97 -14.80 -3.70 27.69
CA ALA A 97 -15.09 -4.15 26.32
C ALA A 97 -14.63 -3.13 25.27
N ASN A 98 -14.90 -1.84 25.51
CA ASN A 98 -14.50 -0.76 24.61
C ASN A 98 -12.98 -0.57 24.55
N SER A 99 -12.27 -0.72 25.68
CA SER A 99 -10.81 -0.59 25.69
C SER A 99 -10.14 -1.74 24.92
N ILE A 100 -10.54 -2.98 25.17
CA ILE A 100 -10.05 -4.18 24.46
C ILE A 100 -10.34 -4.06 22.96
N ALA A 101 -11.55 -3.63 22.60
CA ALA A 101 -11.91 -3.47 21.20
C ALA A 101 -11.07 -2.38 20.51
N THR A 102 -10.81 -1.27 21.19
CA THR A 102 -9.99 -0.17 20.65
C THR A 102 -8.55 -0.64 20.42
N GLU A 103 -7.98 -1.39 21.36
CA GLU A 103 -6.64 -1.97 21.23
C GLU A 103 -6.57 -2.97 20.07
N ALA A 104 -7.50 -3.93 20.00
CA ALA A 104 -7.55 -4.93 18.92
C ALA A 104 -7.77 -4.27 17.55
N MET A 105 -8.63 -3.27 17.45
CA MET A 105 -8.84 -2.50 16.22
C MET A 105 -7.59 -1.72 15.81
N PHE A 106 -6.85 -1.17 16.77
CA PHE A 106 -5.60 -0.46 16.49
C PHE A 106 -4.55 -1.44 15.94
N GLU A 107 -4.37 -2.59 16.59
CA GLU A 107 -3.42 -3.61 16.14
C GLU A 107 -3.74 -4.12 14.73
N GLU A 108 -5.01 -4.48 14.47
CA GLU A 108 -5.44 -4.90 13.14
C GLU A 108 -5.32 -3.77 12.10
N GLY A 109 -5.61 -2.53 12.48
CA GLY A 109 -5.40 -1.36 11.65
C GLY A 109 -3.93 -1.18 11.23
N GLN A 110 -2.97 -1.45 12.13
CA GLN A 110 -1.54 -1.44 11.81
C GLN A 110 -1.15 -2.61 10.90
N ARG A 111 -1.71 -3.81 11.13
CA ARG A 111 -1.49 -4.98 10.26
C ARG A 111 -1.95 -4.72 8.82
N LEU A 112 -3.09 -4.04 8.64
CA LEU A 112 -3.59 -3.65 7.32
C LEU A 112 -2.68 -2.65 6.61
N LYS A 113 -1.98 -1.78 7.37
CA LYS A 113 -0.99 -0.82 6.85
C LYS A 113 0.38 -1.43 6.56
N LYS A 114 0.60 -2.71 6.88
CA LYS A 114 1.85 -3.41 6.58
C LYS A 114 2.23 -3.19 5.10
N ASN A 115 3.52 -2.96 4.84
CA ASN A 115 4.10 -2.72 3.50
C ASN A 115 3.68 -1.40 2.79
N LEU A 116 2.66 -0.66 3.25
CA LEU A 116 2.29 0.63 2.63
C LEU A 116 3.42 1.67 2.72
N TRP A 117 4.25 1.59 3.75
CA TRP A 117 5.40 2.47 3.92
C TRP A 117 6.36 2.40 2.73
N ILE A 118 6.53 1.22 2.10
CA ILE A 118 7.39 1.04 0.93
C ILE A 118 6.86 1.86 -0.25
N LEU A 119 5.54 1.84 -0.48
CA LEU A 119 4.89 2.64 -1.51
C LEU A 119 5.08 4.14 -1.25
N GLY A 120 4.97 4.56 0.02
CA GLY A 120 5.27 5.94 0.42
C GLY A 120 6.73 6.33 0.19
N THR A 121 7.69 5.43 0.46
CA THR A 121 9.11 5.65 0.19
C THR A 121 9.40 5.70 -1.31
N VAL A 122 8.84 4.80 -2.11
CA VAL A 122 9.01 4.81 -3.59
C VAL A 122 8.44 6.11 -4.16
N ALA A 123 7.24 6.49 -3.72
CA ALA A 123 6.59 7.74 -4.09
C ALA A 123 7.45 8.98 -3.83
N SER A 124 8.13 9.05 -2.69
CA SER A 124 8.96 10.21 -2.34
C SER A 124 10.36 10.15 -2.94
N SER A 125 10.96 8.97 -3.09
CA SER A 125 12.37 8.82 -3.50
C SER A 125 12.57 8.69 -5.02
N ALA A 126 11.64 8.05 -5.75
CA ALA A 126 11.78 7.81 -7.18
C ALA A 126 11.99 9.08 -8.03
N PRO A 127 11.35 10.24 -7.75
CA PRO A 127 11.63 11.48 -8.49
C PRO A 127 13.07 11.95 -8.29
N PHE A 128 13.61 11.84 -7.08
CA PHE A 128 14.99 12.24 -6.77
C PHE A 128 16.02 11.31 -7.42
N ILE A 129 15.71 10.02 -7.53
CA ILE A 129 16.56 9.06 -8.26
C ILE A 129 16.58 9.41 -9.76
N GLY A 130 15.43 9.78 -10.34
CA GLY A 130 15.35 10.27 -11.72
C GLY A 130 16.17 11.55 -11.93
N LEU A 131 15.99 12.53 -11.04
CA LEU A 131 16.75 13.78 -11.05
C LEU A 131 18.27 13.54 -10.92
N LEU A 132 18.69 12.63 -10.05
CA LEU A 132 20.09 12.22 -9.96
C LEU A 132 20.59 11.64 -11.28
N GLY A 133 19.77 10.84 -11.96
CA GLY A 133 20.03 10.36 -13.32
C GLY A 133 20.30 11.50 -14.31
N THR A 134 19.48 12.56 -14.29
CA THR A 134 19.74 13.74 -15.13
C THR A 134 21.06 14.43 -14.82
N VAL A 135 21.37 14.62 -13.54
CA VAL A 135 22.62 15.29 -13.12
C VAL A 135 23.83 14.48 -13.61
N VAL A 136 23.82 13.16 -13.40
CA VAL A 136 24.91 12.28 -13.85
C VAL A 136 25.03 12.25 -15.38
N GLY A 137 23.91 12.19 -16.11
CA GLY A 137 23.94 12.19 -17.57
C GLY A 137 24.47 13.50 -18.16
N ILE A 138 24.10 14.65 -17.57
CA ILE A 138 24.63 15.95 -17.97
C ILE A 138 26.14 16.02 -17.71
N ILE A 139 26.62 15.58 -16.54
CA ILE A 139 28.06 15.55 -16.21
C ILE A 139 28.85 14.73 -17.23
N LYS A 140 28.39 13.51 -17.54
CA LYS A 140 29.04 12.63 -18.54
C LYS A 140 29.04 13.22 -19.95
N SER A 141 27.97 13.94 -20.30
CA SER A 141 27.87 14.62 -21.61
C SER A 141 28.93 15.71 -21.74
N PHE A 142 29.11 16.54 -20.72
CA PHE A 142 30.13 17.58 -20.71
C PHE A 142 31.56 17.02 -20.65
N GLU A 143 31.79 15.93 -19.90
CA GLU A 143 33.07 15.23 -19.87
C GLU A 143 33.45 14.69 -21.26
N SER A 144 32.49 14.07 -21.96
CA SER A 144 32.70 13.55 -23.32
C SER A 144 33.02 14.67 -24.32
N MET A 145 32.36 15.82 -24.20
CA MET A 145 32.68 17.02 -25.01
C MET A 145 34.11 17.50 -24.76
N ALA A 146 34.54 17.54 -23.50
CA ALA A 146 35.90 17.96 -23.13
C ALA A 146 36.97 17.02 -23.69
N ILE A 147 36.74 15.70 -23.64
CA ILE A 147 37.66 14.68 -24.17
C ILE A 147 37.74 14.74 -25.71
N ALA A 148 36.59 14.88 -26.38
CA ALA A 148 36.54 14.93 -27.84
C ALA A 148 37.23 16.17 -28.42
N GLY A 149 37.42 17.24 -27.63
CA GLY A 149 37.99 18.50 -28.09
C GLY A 149 37.11 19.25 -29.11
N THR A 150 35.93 18.72 -29.41
CA THR A 150 34.93 19.30 -30.33
C THR A 150 33.75 19.80 -29.53
N GLY A 151 33.51 21.11 -29.56
CA GLY A 151 32.29 21.70 -29.00
C GLY A 151 31.09 21.56 -29.94
N GLY A 152 29.89 21.68 -29.39
CA GLY A 152 28.66 21.74 -30.18
C GLY A 152 27.49 21.02 -29.53
N PHE A 153 26.28 21.54 -29.76
CA PHE A 153 25.04 20.97 -29.21
C PHE A 153 24.86 19.50 -29.59
N ALA A 154 25.21 19.12 -30.83
CA ALA A 154 25.07 17.75 -31.33
C ALA A 154 25.85 16.71 -30.51
N VAL A 155 26.98 17.09 -29.91
CA VAL A 155 27.85 16.18 -29.14
C VAL A 155 27.24 15.82 -27.77
N VAL A 156 26.48 16.75 -27.18
CA VAL A 156 25.85 16.56 -25.86
C VAL A 156 24.35 16.28 -25.90
N ALA A 157 23.69 16.58 -27.03
CA ALA A 157 22.25 16.42 -27.17
C ALA A 157 21.77 15.01 -26.88
N ALA A 158 22.52 13.99 -27.34
CA ALA A 158 22.21 12.59 -27.07
C ALA A 158 22.23 12.29 -25.57
N GLY A 159 23.36 12.53 -24.89
CA GLY A 159 23.49 12.21 -23.46
C GLY A 159 22.55 13.00 -22.55
N ILE A 160 22.20 14.24 -22.90
CA ILE A 160 21.18 15.02 -22.19
C ILE A 160 19.78 14.41 -22.41
N SER A 161 19.45 14.03 -23.64
CA SER A 161 18.17 13.40 -23.97
C SER A 161 17.98 12.10 -23.18
N GLU A 162 19.01 11.26 -23.10
CA GLU A 162 19.00 10.04 -22.29
C GLU A 162 18.78 10.32 -20.80
N ALA A 163 19.45 11.35 -20.28
CA ALA A 163 19.28 11.79 -18.90
C ALA A 163 17.82 12.19 -18.61
N LEU A 164 17.19 12.94 -19.51
CA LEU A 164 15.80 13.38 -19.34
C LEU A 164 14.81 12.21 -19.30
N VAL A 165 15.09 11.11 -20.01
CA VAL A 165 14.26 9.90 -19.96
C VAL A 165 14.29 9.27 -18.56
N ALA A 166 15.44 9.24 -17.88
CA ALA A 166 15.53 8.74 -16.50
C ALA A 166 14.63 9.52 -15.53
N THR A 167 14.55 10.85 -15.67
CA THR A 167 13.63 11.68 -14.88
C THR A 167 12.18 11.40 -15.20
N ALA A 168 11.82 11.27 -16.48
CA ALA A 168 10.46 10.93 -16.88
C ALA A 168 10.02 9.58 -16.28
N LEU A 169 10.90 8.58 -16.29
CA LEU A 169 10.65 7.29 -15.65
C LEU A 169 10.50 7.40 -14.13
N GLY A 170 11.38 8.16 -13.47
CA GLY A 170 11.30 8.39 -12.03
C GLY A 170 9.98 9.03 -11.60
N LEU A 171 9.52 10.02 -12.36
CA LEU A 171 8.21 10.65 -12.14
C LEU A 171 7.06 9.67 -12.39
N GLY A 172 7.10 8.89 -13.46
CA GLY A 172 6.07 7.89 -13.77
C GLY A 172 5.90 6.87 -12.65
N VAL A 173 7.01 6.30 -12.15
CA VAL A 173 6.99 5.35 -11.03
C VAL A 173 6.45 6.00 -9.75
N ALA A 174 6.86 7.23 -9.46
CA ALA A 174 6.43 7.96 -8.27
C ALA A 174 4.92 8.25 -8.28
N ILE A 175 4.38 8.71 -9.42
CA ILE A 175 2.96 9.03 -9.59
C ILE A 175 2.11 7.80 -9.31
N ILE A 176 2.46 6.67 -9.91
CA ILE A 176 1.73 5.41 -9.71
C ILE A 176 1.78 5.00 -8.23
N ALA A 177 2.96 5.06 -7.60
CA ALA A 177 3.12 4.72 -6.18
C ALA A 177 2.27 5.63 -5.28
N VAL A 178 2.24 6.95 -5.50
CA VAL A 178 1.44 7.91 -4.71
C VAL A 178 -0.05 7.64 -4.84
N VAL A 179 -0.55 7.40 -6.06
CA VAL A 179 -1.97 7.16 -6.30
C VAL A 179 -2.44 5.94 -5.52
N PHE A 180 -1.71 4.83 -5.62
CA PHE A 180 -2.06 3.62 -4.88
C PHE A 180 -1.84 3.75 -3.36
N TYR A 181 -0.81 4.46 -2.93
CA TYR A 181 -0.57 4.72 -1.51
C TYR A 181 -1.76 5.44 -0.87
N ASN A 182 -2.24 6.50 -1.54
CA ASN A 182 -3.41 7.25 -1.09
C ASN A 182 -4.68 6.41 -1.14
N TYR A 183 -4.89 5.64 -2.22
CA TYR A 183 -6.02 4.73 -2.34
C TYR A 183 -6.09 3.73 -1.18
N PHE A 184 -4.97 3.06 -0.86
CA PHE A 184 -4.93 2.09 0.23
C PHE A 184 -5.11 2.75 1.60
N GLN A 185 -4.53 3.93 1.83
CA GLN A 185 -4.77 4.68 3.07
C GLN A 185 -6.25 5.00 3.27
N THR A 186 -6.92 5.54 2.24
CA THR A 186 -8.36 5.82 2.31
C THR A 186 -9.16 4.54 2.53
N ARG A 187 -8.84 3.46 1.81
CA ARG A 187 -9.54 2.18 1.95
C ARG A 187 -9.40 1.59 3.36
N ILE A 188 -8.21 1.62 3.94
CA ILE A 188 -7.96 1.14 5.31
C ILE A 188 -8.70 2.02 6.33
N ALA A 189 -8.73 3.34 6.14
CA ALA A 189 -9.49 4.25 7.00
C ALA A 189 -10.99 3.91 6.97
N SER A 190 -11.56 3.66 5.79
CA SER A 190 -12.96 3.22 5.66
C SER A 190 -13.21 1.87 6.36
N LEU A 191 -12.30 0.91 6.25
CA LEU A 191 -12.41 -0.39 6.94
C LEU A 191 -12.35 -0.24 8.46
N ASN A 192 -11.46 0.60 8.99
CA ASN A 192 -11.39 0.90 10.42
C ASN A 192 -12.69 1.54 10.93
N GLY A 193 -13.29 2.44 10.14
CA GLY A 193 -14.60 3.00 10.44
C GLY A 193 -15.69 1.92 10.49
N LEU A 194 -15.67 0.97 9.55
CA LEU A 194 -16.59 -0.16 9.52
C LEU A 194 -16.40 -1.07 10.74
N PHE A 195 -15.16 -1.40 11.12
CA PHE A 195 -14.88 -2.17 12.34
C PHE A 195 -15.45 -1.50 13.57
N ARG A 196 -15.29 -0.18 13.71
CA ARG A 196 -15.82 0.59 14.85
C ARG A 196 -17.33 0.47 14.99
N ILE A 197 -18.06 0.60 13.87
CA ILE A 197 -19.53 0.53 13.87
C ILE A 197 -19.99 -0.88 14.23
N GLN A 198 -19.37 -1.91 13.65
CA GLN A 198 -19.78 -3.30 13.91
C GLN A 198 -19.44 -3.75 15.33
N VAL A 199 -18.27 -3.38 15.85
CA VAL A 199 -17.89 -3.62 17.24
C VAL A 199 -18.88 -2.97 18.21
N ALA A 200 -19.25 -1.70 17.98
CA ALA A 200 -20.21 -1.01 18.83
C ALA A 200 -21.57 -1.73 18.85
N LYS A 201 -22.02 -2.21 17.69
CA LYS A 201 -23.26 -3.02 17.58
C LYS A 201 -23.18 -4.31 18.39
N ILE A 202 -22.04 -4.99 18.37
CA ILE A 202 -21.80 -6.22 19.14
C ILE A 202 -21.80 -5.93 20.65
N ILE A 203 -21.08 -4.90 21.10
CA ILE A 203 -21.03 -4.51 22.52
C ILE A 203 -22.43 -4.15 23.04
N GLN A 204 -23.22 -3.39 22.27
CA GLN A 204 -24.62 -3.10 22.63
C GLN A 204 -25.48 -4.35 22.72
N SER A 205 -25.31 -5.33 21.82
CA SER A 205 -26.07 -6.58 21.86
C SER A 205 -25.69 -7.51 23.02
N ILE A 206 -24.52 -7.33 23.64
CA ILE A 206 -24.08 -8.10 24.81
C ILE A 206 -24.65 -7.52 26.11
N GLY A 207 -24.87 -6.20 26.15
CA GLY A 207 -25.38 -5.48 27.32
C GLY A 207 -26.89 -5.26 27.35
N ALA A 208 -27.61 -5.62 26.27
CA ALA A 208 -29.07 -5.60 26.17
C ALA A 208 -29.66 -6.96 26.56
#